data_AF-A0A7S2QPM9-F1
#
_entry.id   AF-A0A7S2QPM9-F1
#
_cell.length_a   1.000
_cell.length_b   1.000
_cell.length_c   1.000
_cell.angle_alpha   90.00
_cell.angle_beta   90.00
_cell.angle_gamma   90.00
#
_symmetry.space_group_name_H-M   'P 1'
#
loop_
_entity.id
_entity.type
_entity.pdbx_description
1 polymer ?
#
loop_
_entity_poly.entity_id
_entity_poly.type
_entity_poly.pdbx_seq_one_letter_code
_entity_poly.pdbx_strand_id
1 'polypeptide(L)'
;PAGHSRNHVAKFVDLDKDGEHEVLDVVFDGIDKAVYFRVLGIGSCVSSGACNGQGSCNPNLKQCKCFASYDKSDCSACSPSYWTASSDLEIAKGGRNCKACPGDSVCSRRGVCYDDRAAQLAAASPLASGDGSCACSNASFSGPSCADGSCQPGSVEKANLNSSVQVCEACSAGRFAAAAGGSACAACPKGQYSE
;
A
#
# COMPACT_ATOMS: atom_id res chain seq x y z
N PRO A 1 11.16 9.98 -44.20
CA PRO A 1 11.86 10.76 -43.14
C PRO A 1 11.82 10.00 -41.81
N ALA A 2 12.85 9.20 -41.55
CA ALA A 2 12.95 8.36 -40.35
C ALA A 2 13.15 9.26 -39.11
N GLY A 3 12.23 9.15 -38.15
CA GLY A 3 12.31 9.85 -36.88
C GLY A 3 13.53 9.39 -36.09
N HIS A 4 14.47 10.29 -35.84
CA HIS A 4 15.55 10.05 -34.87
C HIS A 4 14.93 10.00 -33.48
N SER A 5 14.86 8.81 -32.89
CA SER A 5 14.53 8.65 -31.48
C SER A 5 15.67 9.24 -30.65
N ARG A 6 15.41 10.35 -29.96
CA ARG A 6 16.37 10.92 -29.00
C ARG A 6 16.39 10.04 -27.76
N ASN A 7 17.57 9.60 -27.35
CA ASN A 7 17.73 8.81 -26.14
C ASN A 7 17.95 9.74 -24.95
N HIS A 8 17.27 9.46 -23.84
CA HIS A 8 17.34 10.24 -22.62
C HIS A 8 17.93 9.36 -21.51
N VAL A 9 18.92 9.88 -20.79
CA VAL A 9 19.50 9.22 -19.61
C VAL A 9 19.38 10.16 -18.43
N ALA A 10 18.65 9.75 -17.41
CA ALA A 10 18.57 10.46 -16.14
C ALA A 10 19.77 10.08 -15.25
N LYS A 11 20.45 11.08 -14.69
CA LYS A 11 21.45 10.94 -13.64
C LYS A 11 21.03 11.71 -12.41
N PHE A 12 21.37 11.22 -11.24
CA PHE A 12 21.16 11.92 -9.98
C PHE A 12 22.51 12.53 -9.55
N VAL A 13 22.56 13.85 -9.39
CA VAL A 13 23.78 14.59 -9.04
C VAL A 13 23.40 15.71 -8.09
N ASP A 14 24.10 15.82 -6.98
CA ASP A 14 24.04 16.95 -6.06
C ASP A 14 24.89 18.10 -6.63
N LEU A 15 24.24 19.01 -7.36
CA LEU A 15 24.88 20.10 -8.11
C LEU A 15 25.19 21.31 -7.23
N ASP A 16 24.40 21.57 -6.19
CA ASP A 16 24.56 22.71 -5.30
C ASP A 16 25.19 22.38 -3.93
N LYS A 17 25.43 21.10 -3.66
CA LYS A 17 26.11 20.55 -2.48
C LYS A 17 25.34 20.75 -1.18
N ASP A 18 24.02 20.73 -1.24
CA ASP A 18 23.17 20.80 -0.05
C ASP A 18 22.86 19.41 0.55
N GLY A 19 23.21 18.33 -0.16
CA GLY A 19 22.99 16.94 0.23
C GLY A 19 21.71 16.32 -0.34
N GLU A 20 20.88 17.08 -1.05
CA GLU A 20 19.83 16.58 -1.92
C GLU A 20 20.39 16.31 -3.33
N HIS A 21 19.73 15.47 -4.13
CA HIS A 21 20.19 15.14 -5.48
C HIS A 21 19.23 15.72 -6.52
N GLU A 22 19.75 16.55 -7.42
CA GLU A 22 19.01 16.99 -8.61
C GLU A 22 19.00 15.90 -9.68
N VAL A 23 17.93 15.89 -10.48
CA VAL A 23 17.86 15.00 -11.65
C VAL A 23 18.42 15.73 -12.87
N LEU A 24 19.48 15.18 -13.44
CA LEU A 24 20.07 15.64 -14.68
C LEU A 24 19.57 14.75 -15.83
N ASP A 25 18.72 15.29 -16.71
CA ASP A 25 18.36 14.61 -17.96
C ASP A 25 19.37 14.94 -19.05
N VAL A 26 20.08 13.92 -19.52
CA VAL A 26 21.08 14.03 -20.59
C VAL A 26 20.46 13.50 -21.87
N VAL A 27 20.37 14.37 -22.87
CA VAL A 27 19.77 14.05 -24.17
C VAL A 27 20.85 13.71 -25.18
N PHE A 28 20.74 12.55 -25.79
CA PHE A 28 21.68 12.05 -26.79
C PHE A 28 21.10 12.11 -28.19
N ASP A 29 21.93 12.50 -29.15
CA ASP A 29 21.67 12.33 -30.58
C ASP A 29 22.44 11.09 -31.06
N GLY A 30 21.75 9.95 -31.07
CA GLY A 30 22.36 8.63 -31.28
C GLY A 30 22.84 7.96 -29.98
N ILE A 31 23.97 7.25 -30.04
CA ILE A 31 24.41 6.34 -28.97
C ILE A 31 25.35 7.03 -27.97
N ASP A 32 26.24 7.94 -28.42
CA ASP A 32 27.35 8.43 -27.57
C ASP A 32 27.50 9.96 -27.48
N LYS A 33 26.68 10.75 -28.19
CA LYS A 33 26.81 12.22 -28.19
C LYS A 33 25.74 12.90 -27.35
N ALA A 34 26.13 13.34 -26.15
CA ALA A 34 25.31 14.22 -25.34
C ALA A 34 25.19 15.59 -26.02
N VAL A 35 23.96 16.03 -26.29
CA VAL A 35 23.67 17.28 -27.01
C VAL A 35 23.46 18.43 -26.03
N TYR A 36 22.66 18.19 -24.99
CA TYR A 36 22.43 19.13 -23.90
C TYR A 36 22.00 18.36 -22.65
N PHE A 37 22.17 19.01 -21.51
CA PHE A 37 21.69 18.52 -20.22
C PHE A 37 20.63 19.49 -19.67
N ARG A 38 19.62 18.95 -18.97
CA ARG A 38 18.62 19.75 -18.25
C ARG A 38 18.69 19.39 -16.78
N VAL A 39 18.87 20.40 -15.93
CA VAL A 39 18.72 20.26 -14.48
C VAL A 39 17.23 20.31 -14.18
N LEU A 40 16.74 19.27 -13.50
CA LEU A 40 15.35 19.11 -13.15
C LEU A 40 15.22 19.22 -11.63
N GLY A 41 14.41 20.19 -11.18
CA GLY A 41 14.13 20.34 -9.75
C GLY A 41 13.29 19.18 -9.21
N ILE A 42 13.32 18.99 -7.89
CA ILE A 42 12.51 18.00 -7.17
C ILE A 42 11.03 18.06 -7.63
N GLY A 43 10.46 16.91 -7.98
CA GLY A 43 9.12 16.78 -8.58
C GLY A 43 9.07 16.81 -10.12
N SER A 44 10.18 17.12 -10.80
CA SER A 44 10.23 17.11 -12.26
C SER A 44 10.27 15.69 -12.83
N CYS A 45 9.29 15.36 -13.67
CA CYS A 45 9.27 14.12 -14.44
C CYS A 45 9.60 14.43 -15.93
N VAL A 46 10.49 13.67 -16.57
CA VAL A 46 10.79 13.82 -18.02
C VAL A 46 11.05 12.49 -18.76
N SER A 47 11.08 11.35 -18.06
CA SER A 47 11.33 10.03 -18.66
C SER A 47 10.19 9.04 -18.34
N SER A 48 10.10 7.95 -19.10
CA SER A 48 9.09 6.89 -18.90
C SER A 48 9.18 6.21 -17.52
N GLY A 49 10.33 6.30 -16.84
CA GLY A 49 10.53 5.81 -15.48
C GLY A 49 10.27 6.85 -14.38
N ALA A 50 10.02 8.12 -14.72
CA ALA A 50 9.96 9.20 -13.74
C ALA A 50 8.76 9.12 -12.78
N CYS A 51 7.67 8.45 -13.18
CA CYS A 51 6.52 8.17 -12.32
C CYS A 51 6.57 6.73 -11.79
N ASN A 52 7.77 6.22 -11.51
CA ASN A 52 8.03 4.82 -11.13
C ASN A 52 7.46 3.77 -12.11
N GLY A 53 7.17 4.17 -13.36
CA GLY A 53 6.46 3.34 -14.34
C GLY A 53 4.98 3.12 -14.03
N GLN A 54 4.43 3.78 -13.00
CA GLN A 54 3.07 3.64 -12.47
C GLN A 54 2.19 4.87 -12.75
N GLY A 55 2.56 5.66 -13.76
CA GLY A 55 1.82 6.85 -14.13
C GLY A 55 2.35 7.52 -15.40
N SER A 56 1.59 8.48 -15.89
CA SER A 56 1.96 9.32 -17.02
C SER A 56 2.57 10.63 -16.54
N CYS A 57 3.75 10.96 -17.06
CA CYS A 57 4.38 12.23 -16.76
C CYS A 57 3.83 13.37 -17.63
N ASN A 58 3.47 14.49 -17.03
CA ASN A 58 3.27 15.76 -17.73
C ASN A 58 4.53 16.64 -17.61
N PRO A 59 5.33 16.77 -18.69
CA PRO A 59 6.60 17.50 -18.64
C PRO A 59 6.42 19.02 -18.52
N ASN A 60 5.28 19.57 -18.93
CA ASN A 60 5.00 21.01 -18.83
C ASN A 60 4.67 21.43 -17.40
N LEU A 61 3.96 20.56 -16.67
CA LEU A 61 3.55 20.80 -15.29
C LEU A 61 4.53 20.21 -14.26
N LYS A 62 5.53 19.43 -14.70
CA LYS A 62 6.46 18.71 -13.82
C LYS A 62 5.69 17.89 -12.78
N GLN A 63 4.72 17.11 -13.23
CA GLN A 63 3.81 16.36 -12.37
C GLN A 63 3.52 14.98 -12.96
N CYS A 64 3.51 13.97 -12.10
CA CYS A 64 3.01 12.65 -12.45
C CYS A 64 1.49 12.59 -12.26
N LYS A 65 0.83 12.00 -13.26
CA LYS A 65 -0.54 11.53 -13.16
C LYS A 65 -0.50 10.02 -12.95
N CYS A 66 -0.70 9.59 -11.71
CA CYS A 66 -0.62 8.18 -11.35
C CYS A 66 -1.78 7.35 -11.90
N PHE A 67 -1.54 6.05 -12.10
CA PHE A 67 -2.62 5.09 -12.29
C PHE A 67 -3.46 4.97 -11.01
N ALA A 68 -4.70 4.50 -11.13
CA ALA A 68 -5.68 4.56 -10.04
C ALA A 68 -5.21 3.94 -8.71
N SER A 69 -4.39 2.89 -8.76
CA SER A 69 -3.87 2.19 -7.58
C SER A 69 -2.64 2.83 -6.92
N TYR A 70 -2.10 3.91 -7.50
CA TYR A 70 -0.88 4.57 -7.04
C TYR A 70 -1.11 6.05 -6.68
N ASP A 71 -0.34 6.51 -5.70
CA ASP A 71 -0.43 7.85 -5.13
C ASP A 71 0.98 8.41 -4.84
N LYS A 72 1.03 9.66 -4.36
CA LYS A 72 2.16 10.59 -4.29
C LYS A 72 2.53 11.22 -5.62
N SER A 73 3.32 12.30 -5.53
CA SER A 73 3.79 13.10 -6.66
C SER A 73 4.64 12.33 -7.67
N ASP A 74 5.17 11.15 -7.29
CA ASP A 74 6.00 10.28 -8.11
C ASP A 74 5.39 8.88 -8.34
N CYS A 75 4.15 8.63 -7.87
CA CYS A 75 3.46 7.34 -7.96
C CYS A 75 4.18 6.18 -7.24
N SER A 76 5.00 6.49 -6.23
CA SER A 76 5.77 5.49 -5.47
C SER A 76 4.96 4.79 -4.36
N ALA A 77 3.81 5.34 -3.98
CA ALA A 77 2.94 4.78 -2.95
C ALA A 77 1.68 4.20 -3.56
N CYS A 78 0.98 3.37 -2.79
CA CYS A 78 -0.37 2.97 -3.16
C CYS A 78 -1.37 4.06 -2.78
N SER A 79 -2.37 4.25 -3.62
CA SER A 79 -3.57 5.02 -3.26
C SER A 79 -4.23 4.43 -2.02
N PRO A 80 -5.02 5.23 -1.28
CA PRO A 80 -5.88 4.71 -0.22
C PRO A 80 -6.62 3.47 -0.70
N SER A 81 -6.63 2.42 0.14
CA SER A 81 -7.24 1.12 -0.10
C SER A 81 -6.54 0.20 -1.11
N TYR A 82 -5.36 0.56 -1.63
CA TYR A 82 -4.49 -0.36 -2.38
C TYR A 82 -3.26 -0.74 -1.55
N TRP A 83 -2.73 -1.94 -1.78
CA TRP A 83 -1.72 -2.53 -0.90
C TRP A 83 -0.63 -3.24 -1.70
N THR A 84 0.55 -3.37 -1.09
CA THR A 84 1.64 -4.20 -1.63
C THR A 84 1.78 -5.42 -0.75
N ALA A 85 1.64 -6.61 -1.34
CA ALA A 85 1.88 -7.86 -0.62
C ALA A 85 3.34 -7.93 -0.16
N SER A 86 3.61 -8.54 0.99
CA SER A 86 4.99 -8.73 1.47
C SER A 86 5.83 -9.58 0.51
N SER A 87 5.20 -10.46 -0.27
CA SER A 87 5.85 -11.25 -1.34
C SER A 87 6.17 -10.43 -2.60
N ASP A 88 5.51 -9.29 -2.78
CA ASP A 88 5.77 -8.35 -3.89
C ASP A 88 6.80 -7.28 -3.49
N LEU A 89 7.36 -7.35 -2.27
CA LEU A 89 8.42 -6.48 -1.77
C LEU A 89 9.80 -6.86 -2.35
N GLU A 90 9.85 -7.17 -3.64
CA GLU A 90 11.09 -7.28 -4.42
C GLU A 90 11.63 -5.85 -4.63
N ILE A 91 12.20 -5.29 -3.55
CA ILE A 91 12.85 -3.97 -3.48
C ILE A 91 13.91 -3.79 -4.60
N ALA A 92 14.41 -4.90 -5.17
CA ALA A 92 15.47 -4.93 -6.15
C ALA A 92 15.10 -4.40 -7.56
N LYS A 93 13.83 -4.10 -7.88
CA LYS A 93 13.43 -3.59 -9.21
C LYS A 93 12.64 -2.28 -9.21
N GLY A 94 12.53 -1.59 -8.07
CA GLY A 94 11.99 -0.23 -8.00
C GLY A 94 10.48 -0.07 -8.32
N GLY A 95 9.74 -1.17 -8.52
CA GLY A 95 8.31 -1.14 -8.79
C GLY A 95 7.51 -1.71 -7.62
N ARG A 96 6.90 -0.84 -6.81
CA ARG A 96 5.85 -1.26 -5.89
C ARG A 96 4.66 -1.77 -6.72
N ASN A 97 4.10 -2.94 -6.39
CA ASN A 97 2.85 -3.41 -6.99
C ASN A 97 1.69 -3.11 -6.05
N CYS A 98 0.84 -2.16 -6.44
CA CYS A 98 -0.35 -1.81 -5.68
C CYS A 98 -1.55 -2.61 -6.19
N LYS A 99 -1.99 -3.58 -5.39
CA LYS A 99 -3.09 -4.50 -5.69
C LYS A 99 -4.27 -4.21 -4.77
N ALA A 100 -5.48 -4.38 -5.30
CA ALA A 100 -6.67 -4.53 -4.46
C ALA A 100 -6.60 -5.91 -3.79
N CYS A 101 -6.75 -5.93 -2.46
CA CYS A 101 -6.84 -7.14 -1.62
C CYS A 101 -5.87 -8.31 -1.94
N PRO A 102 -4.52 -8.16 -1.83
CA PRO A 102 -3.63 -9.32 -1.95
C PRO A 102 -3.68 -10.24 -0.70
N GLY A 103 -4.67 -11.15 -0.66
CA GLY A 103 -4.79 -12.23 0.33
C GLY A 103 -5.43 -11.87 1.68
N ASP A 104 -5.50 -12.85 2.59
CA ASP A 104 -6.24 -12.79 3.87
C ASP A 104 -5.68 -11.81 4.91
N SER A 105 -4.48 -11.27 4.72
CA SER A 105 -3.80 -10.40 5.70
C SER A 105 -4.09 -8.90 5.53
N VAL A 106 -4.78 -8.49 4.47
CA VAL A 106 -4.94 -7.08 4.08
C VAL A 106 -5.72 -6.27 5.12
N CYS A 107 -6.81 -6.83 5.63
CA CYS A 107 -7.59 -6.21 6.70
C CYS A 107 -7.09 -6.64 8.09
N SER A 108 -5.78 -6.82 8.24
CA SER A 108 -5.12 -7.26 9.48
C SER A 108 -5.67 -8.57 10.04
N ARG A 109 -6.25 -9.42 9.18
CA ARG A 109 -7.09 -10.56 9.56
C ARG A 109 -8.28 -10.20 10.45
N ARG A 110 -8.62 -8.93 10.64
CA ARG A 110 -9.72 -8.41 11.48
C ARG A 110 -10.92 -7.92 10.67
N GLY A 111 -10.98 -8.24 9.39
CA GLY A 111 -12.04 -7.81 8.50
C GLY A 111 -12.02 -8.57 7.18
N VAL A 112 -13.10 -8.42 6.43
CA VAL A 112 -13.22 -8.93 5.07
C VAL A 112 -12.87 -7.79 4.13
N CYS A 113 -11.98 -8.06 3.18
CA CYS A 113 -11.68 -7.13 2.11
C CYS A 113 -12.76 -7.28 1.04
N TYR A 114 -13.45 -6.18 0.71
CA TYR A 114 -14.42 -6.17 -0.38
C TYR A 114 -13.73 -5.77 -1.68
N ASP A 115 -13.93 -6.60 -2.70
CA ASP A 115 -13.57 -6.30 -4.08
C ASP A 115 -14.69 -6.73 -5.02
N ASP A 116 -14.59 -6.37 -6.30
CA ASP A 116 -15.45 -6.98 -7.30
C ASP A 116 -15.06 -8.45 -7.49
N ARG A 117 -16.02 -9.34 -7.73
CA ARG A 117 -15.81 -10.80 -7.95
C ARG A 117 -14.70 -11.12 -8.98
N ALA A 118 -14.38 -10.16 -9.85
CA ALA A 118 -13.28 -10.23 -10.80
C ALA A 118 -11.89 -10.12 -10.13
N ALA A 119 -11.72 -9.29 -9.10
CA ALA A 119 -10.47 -9.15 -8.34
C ALA A 119 -10.23 -10.36 -7.42
N GLN A 120 -11.27 -10.89 -6.77
CA GLN A 120 -11.23 -12.11 -5.96
C GLN A 120 -10.75 -13.35 -6.76
N LEU A 121 -11.13 -13.42 -8.04
CA LEU A 121 -10.76 -14.52 -8.94
C LEU A 121 -9.44 -14.25 -9.69
N ALA A 122 -8.96 -13.00 -9.71
CA ALA A 122 -7.82 -12.61 -10.51
C ALA A 122 -6.63 -12.17 -9.65
N ALA A 123 -5.74 -13.13 -9.38
CA ALA A 123 -4.33 -12.82 -9.11
C ALA A 123 -3.60 -12.15 -10.31
N ALA A 124 -4.28 -11.78 -11.41
CA ALA A 124 -3.62 -11.38 -12.66
C ALA A 124 -4.45 -10.55 -13.67
N SER A 125 -5.52 -9.83 -13.28
CA SER A 125 -6.21 -8.93 -14.24
C SER A 125 -5.92 -7.47 -13.90
N PRO A 126 -5.16 -6.73 -14.73
CA PRO A 126 -4.88 -5.29 -14.51
C PRO A 126 -6.11 -4.38 -14.65
N LEU A 127 -7.29 -4.95 -14.91
CA LEU A 127 -8.56 -4.26 -15.12
C LEU A 127 -9.60 -4.57 -14.03
N ALA A 128 -9.34 -5.52 -13.12
CA ALA A 128 -10.24 -5.78 -11.99
C ALA A 128 -10.06 -4.67 -10.95
N SER A 129 -11.12 -3.91 -10.69
CA SER A 129 -11.07 -2.70 -9.87
C SER A 129 -11.97 -2.89 -8.66
N GLY A 130 -11.46 -3.57 -7.64
CA GLY A 130 -11.98 -3.45 -6.29
C GLY A 130 -11.59 -2.10 -5.68
N ASP A 131 -12.41 -1.59 -4.75
CA ASP A 131 -12.06 -0.40 -3.97
C ASP A 131 -11.13 -0.72 -2.80
N GLY A 132 -10.83 -2.02 -2.58
CA GLY A 132 -9.91 -2.52 -1.56
C GLY A 132 -10.31 -2.16 -0.14
N SER A 133 -11.60 -1.88 0.07
CA SER A 133 -12.15 -1.47 1.35
C SER A 133 -12.25 -2.64 2.31
N CYS A 134 -11.88 -2.41 3.57
CA CYS A 134 -12.05 -3.38 4.63
C CYS A 134 -13.36 -3.13 5.37
N ALA A 135 -14.19 -4.16 5.46
CA ALA A 135 -15.25 -4.20 6.45
C ALA A 135 -14.80 -5.00 7.67
N CYS A 136 -14.65 -4.29 8.77
CA CYS A 136 -14.18 -4.88 10.00
C CYS A 136 -15.19 -5.87 10.57
N SER A 137 -14.68 -7.00 11.06
CA SER A 137 -15.47 -8.11 11.57
C SER A 137 -16.16 -7.80 12.90
N ASN A 138 -15.68 -6.77 13.60
CA ASN A 138 -16.18 -6.33 14.89
C ASN A 138 -16.12 -4.81 14.99
N ALA A 139 -17.09 -4.19 15.67
CA ALA A 139 -17.15 -2.75 15.89
C ALA A 139 -15.97 -2.20 16.72
N SER A 140 -15.27 -3.07 17.45
CA SER A 140 -14.07 -2.71 18.21
C SER A 140 -12.84 -2.48 17.33
N PHE A 141 -12.89 -2.91 16.06
CA PHE A 141 -11.82 -2.73 15.09
C PHE A 141 -12.17 -1.58 14.15
N SER A 142 -11.16 -0.78 13.80
CA SER A 142 -11.34 0.45 13.04
C SER A 142 -10.12 0.75 12.18
N GLY A 143 -10.21 1.84 11.42
CA GLY A 143 -9.19 2.23 10.45
C GLY A 143 -9.35 1.49 9.11
N PRO A 144 -8.64 1.96 8.07
CA PRO A 144 -8.79 1.46 6.71
C PRO A 144 -8.37 -0.01 6.53
N SER A 145 -7.61 -0.57 7.47
CA SER A 145 -7.14 -1.97 7.48
C SER A 145 -7.66 -2.77 8.66
N CYS A 146 -8.61 -2.24 9.45
CA CYS A 146 -9.08 -2.85 10.72
C CYS A 146 -7.97 -3.14 11.75
N ALA A 147 -6.79 -2.53 11.59
CA ALA A 147 -5.66 -2.70 12.50
C ALA A 147 -5.89 -1.99 13.83
N ASP A 148 -6.63 -0.87 13.80
CA ASP A 148 -6.81 -0.04 14.97
C ASP A 148 -7.91 -0.58 15.87
N GLY A 149 -7.77 -0.34 17.17
CA GLY A 149 -8.71 -0.80 18.18
C GLY A 149 -8.39 -2.19 18.73
N SER A 150 -9.19 -2.60 19.72
CA SER A 150 -8.98 -3.80 20.51
C SER A 150 -10.29 -4.26 21.13
N CYS A 151 -10.42 -5.57 21.36
CA CYS A 151 -11.59 -6.13 22.02
C CYS A 151 -11.83 -5.48 23.38
N GLN A 152 -13.08 -5.19 23.69
CA GLN A 152 -13.48 -4.57 24.95
C GLN A 152 -13.21 -5.51 26.13
N PRO A 153 -13.08 -4.99 27.37
CA PRO A 153 -13.05 -5.83 28.56
C PRO A 153 -14.20 -6.84 28.57
N GLY A 154 -13.93 -8.05 29.04
CA GLY A 154 -14.86 -9.19 28.95
C GLY A 154 -14.81 -9.98 27.64
N SER A 155 -14.02 -9.54 26.64
CA SER A 155 -13.82 -10.26 25.38
C SER A 155 -12.35 -10.34 24.99
N VAL A 156 -12.01 -11.36 24.18
CA VAL A 156 -10.66 -11.61 23.67
C VAL A 156 -10.70 -11.81 22.17
N GLU A 157 -9.61 -11.43 21.50
CA GLU A 157 -9.49 -11.63 20.06
C GLU A 157 -9.19 -13.10 19.75
N LYS A 158 -9.96 -13.70 18.85
CA LYS A 158 -9.78 -15.09 18.44
C LYS A 158 -10.13 -15.28 16.97
N ALA A 159 -9.46 -16.24 16.33
CA ALA A 159 -9.80 -16.65 14.97
C ALA A 159 -11.22 -17.25 14.96
N ASN A 160 -12.07 -16.74 14.07
CA ASN A 160 -13.35 -17.35 13.79
C ASN A 160 -13.10 -18.69 13.06
N LEU A 161 -13.77 -19.76 13.48
CA LEU A 161 -13.60 -21.07 12.83
C LEU A 161 -14.36 -21.17 11.51
N ASN A 162 -15.33 -20.29 11.29
CA ASN A 162 -16.19 -20.27 10.09
C ASN A 162 -15.74 -19.21 9.08
N SER A 163 -14.80 -18.34 9.44
CA SER A 163 -14.22 -17.32 8.54
C SER A 163 -12.75 -17.10 8.90
N SER A 164 -11.87 -16.86 7.93
CA SER A 164 -10.43 -16.66 8.16
C SER A 164 -10.07 -15.36 8.91
N VAL A 165 -11.06 -14.71 9.54
CA VAL A 165 -10.92 -13.44 10.25
C VAL A 165 -11.01 -13.61 11.78
N GLN A 166 -10.33 -12.75 12.50
CA GLN A 166 -10.37 -12.60 13.94
C GLN A 166 -11.62 -11.82 14.34
N VAL A 167 -12.19 -12.19 15.47
CA VAL A 167 -13.36 -11.56 16.10
C VAL A 167 -13.11 -11.41 17.59
N CYS A 168 -13.85 -10.50 18.24
CA CYS A 168 -13.89 -10.44 19.69
C CYS A 168 -14.90 -11.45 20.21
N GLU A 169 -14.41 -12.52 20.84
CA GLU A 169 -15.23 -13.54 21.49
C GLU A 169 -15.38 -13.19 22.98
N ALA A 170 -16.61 -13.22 23.47
CA ALA A 170 -16.89 -13.02 24.89
C ALA A 170 -16.28 -14.15 25.74
N CYS A 171 -15.80 -13.80 26.92
CA CYS A 171 -15.36 -14.79 27.88
C CYS A 171 -16.54 -15.64 28.36
N SER A 172 -16.33 -16.95 28.49
CA SER A 172 -17.35 -17.84 29.06
C SER A 172 -17.62 -17.53 30.53
N ALA A 173 -18.82 -17.90 31.00
CA ALA A 173 -19.25 -17.69 32.38
C ALA A 173 -18.19 -18.17 33.39
N GLY A 174 -17.90 -17.31 34.36
CA GLY A 174 -16.85 -17.54 35.36
C GLY A 174 -15.43 -17.21 34.88
N ARG A 175 -15.29 -16.60 33.70
CA ARG A 175 -14.05 -16.01 33.21
C ARG A 175 -14.22 -14.58 32.73
N PHE A 176 -13.17 -13.77 32.85
CA PHE A 176 -13.19 -12.39 32.41
C PHE A 176 -11.83 -11.97 31.80
N ALA A 177 -11.88 -10.98 30.91
CA ALA A 177 -10.71 -10.25 30.43
C ALA A 177 -10.74 -8.85 31.06
N ALA A 178 -9.77 -8.53 31.92
CA ALA A 178 -9.80 -7.34 32.76
C ALA A 178 -9.61 -6.03 31.98
N ALA A 179 -8.86 -6.06 30.89
CA ALA A 179 -8.49 -4.90 30.09
C ALA A 179 -8.86 -5.10 28.62
N ALA A 180 -9.05 -3.99 27.92
CA ALA A 180 -9.19 -4.02 26.47
C ALA A 180 -7.94 -4.64 25.81
N GLY A 181 -8.13 -5.47 24.80
CA GLY A 181 -7.04 -6.20 24.14
C GLY A 181 -6.44 -7.34 24.97
N GLY A 182 -7.16 -7.83 25.98
CA GLY A 182 -6.75 -9.02 26.73
C GLY A 182 -6.48 -10.22 25.80
N SER A 183 -5.38 -10.92 26.04
CA SER A 183 -4.98 -12.08 25.23
C SER A 183 -5.68 -13.38 25.64
N ALA A 184 -6.25 -13.45 26.84
CA ALA A 184 -6.94 -14.61 27.35
C ALA A 184 -7.96 -14.26 28.45
N CYS A 185 -9.02 -15.08 28.54
CA CYS A 185 -10.00 -15.01 29.61
C CYS A 185 -9.47 -15.73 30.87
N ALA A 186 -9.28 -14.99 31.96
CA ALA A 186 -8.87 -15.51 33.26
C ALA A 186 -10.08 -15.92 34.10
N ALA A 187 -9.93 -16.92 34.97
CA ALA A 187 -10.99 -17.29 35.91
C ALA A 187 -11.31 -16.11 36.84
N CYS A 188 -12.59 -15.91 37.13
CA CYS A 188 -13.01 -14.90 38.11
C CYS A 188 -12.42 -15.22 39.49
N PRO A 189 -11.99 -14.21 40.26
CA PRO A 189 -11.60 -14.39 41.66
C PRO A 189 -12.70 -15.08 42.47
N LYS A 190 -12.33 -15.81 43.51
CA LYS A 190 -13.28 -16.52 44.37
C LYS A 190 -14.35 -15.55 44.90
N GLY A 191 -15.62 -15.85 44.63
CA GLY A 191 -16.76 -15.02 45.01
C GLY A 191 -17.18 -13.95 43.99
N GLN A 192 -16.53 -13.89 42.83
CA GLN A 192 -16.92 -13.01 41.71
C GLN A 192 -17.43 -13.85 40.52
N TYR A 193 -18.30 -13.25 39.71
CA TYR A 193 -18.83 -13.83 38.49
C TYR A 193 -18.81 -12.79 37.35
N SER A 194 -18.76 -13.28 36.11
CA SER A 194 -18.90 -12.50 34.88
C SER A 194 -20.15 -12.97 34.14
N GLU A 195 -20.86 -12.03 33.54
CA GLU A 195 -22.05 -12.23 32.71
C GLU A 195 -21.67 -12.46 31.24
#